data_AF-A0A2E3J2I3-F1
#
_entry.id   AF-A0A2E3J2I3-F1
#
_cell.length_a   1.000
_cell.length_b   1.000
_cell.length_c   1.000
_cell.angle_alpha   90.00
_cell.angle_beta   90.00
_cell.angle_gamma   90.00
#
_symmetry.space_group_name_H-M   'P 1'
#
loop_
_entity.id
_entity.type
_entity.pdbx_description
1 polymer ?
#
loop_
_entity_poly.entity_id
_entity_poly.type
_entity_poly.pdbx_seq_one_letter_code
_entity_poly.pdbx_strand_id
1 'polypeptide(L)' 'MATKGWLVFQKSAADVVITYRLLPQRSGLSIIKESTASNPDVKIIAITVLAYNAFDAAEELGANATFEKPIQI' A
#
# COMPACT_ATOMS: atom_id res chain seq x y z
N MET A 1 11.20 12.93 -2.26
CA MET A 1 10.15 13.58 -3.08
C MET A 1 8.86 12.79 -2.98
N ALA A 2 7.70 13.44 -2.86
CA ALA A 2 6.40 12.76 -2.84
C ALA A 2 6.02 12.26 -4.23
N THR A 3 5.53 11.02 -4.33
CA THR A 3 5.05 10.45 -5.60
C THR A 3 3.70 11.06 -5.98
N LYS A 4 3.35 11.07 -7.27
CA LYS A 4 2.06 11.59 -7.75
C LYS A 4 0.86 10.91 -7.06
N GLY A 5 0.93 9.59 -6.83
CA GLY A 5 -0.11 8.85 -6.11
C GLY A 5 -0.29 9.33 -4.66
N TRP A 6 0.80 9.65 -3.96
CA TRP A 6 0.72 10.20 -2.60
C TRP A 6 0.07 11.58 -2.56
N LEU A 7 0.41 12.45 -3.53
CA LEU A 7 -0.20 13.77 -3.63
C LEU A 7 -1.71 13.69 -3.93
N VAL A 8 -2.15 12.69 -4.69
CA VAL A 8 -3.57 12.43 -4.91
C VAL A 8 -4.23 11.98 -3.61
N PHE A 9 -3.69 10.96 -2.94
CA PHE A 9 -4.21 10.47 -1.66
C PHE A 9 -4.38 11.58 -0.61
N GLN A 10 -3.44 12.52 -0.51
CA GLN A 10 -3.56 13.65 0.43
C GLN A 10 -4.65 14.67 0.05
N LYS A 11 -5.00 14.77 -1.23
CA LYS A 11 -5.99 15.74 -1.74
C LYS A 11 -7.38 15.14 -1.92
N SER A 12 -7.48 13.82 -1.94
CA SER A 12 -8.73 13.08 -2.17
C SER A 12 -9.10 12.27 -0.93
N ALA A 13 -10.38 12.22 -0.59
CA ALA A 13 -10.92 11.23 0.34
C ALA A 13 -11.05 9.87 -0.38
N ALA A 14 -9.92 9.21 -0.66
CA ALA A 14 -9.94 7.91 -1.31
C ALA A 14 -10.42 6.83 -0.32
N ASP A 15 -11.43 6.07 -0.72
CA ASP A 15 -11.92 4.93 0.07
C ASP A 15 -10.99 3.72 0.00
N VAL A 16 -10.25 3.59 -1.11
CA VAL A 16 -9.33 2.47 -1.37
C VAL A 16 -8.00 2.96 -1.94
N VAL A 17 -6.89 2.45 -1.40
CA VAL A 17 -5.53 2.63 -1.92
C VAL A 17 -4.98 1.30 -2.39
N ILE A 18 -4.54 1.26 -3.65
CA ILE A 18 -3.79 0.14 -4.20
C ILE A 18 -2.33 0.57 -4.32
N THR A 19 -1.42 -0.16 -3.67
CA THR A 19 0.01 0.17 -3.70
C THR A 19 0.85 -1.06 -4.01
N TYR A 20 2.10 -0.83 -4.39
CA TYR A 20 3.07 -1.89 -4.65
C TYR A 20 4.21 -1.77 -3.64
N ARG A 21 4.70 -2.91 -3.09
CA ARG A 21 5.73 -2.92 -2.05
C ARG A 21 7.01 -2.18 -2.49
N LEU A 22 7.46 -2.40 -3.72
CA LEU A 22 8.74 -1.90 -4.24
C LEU A 22 8.52 -0.75 -5.23
N LEU A 23 8.31 0.48 -4.76
CA LEU A 23 8.28 1.65 -5.65
C LEU A 23 9.69 2.26 -5.77
N PRO A 24 10.04 2.86 -6.93
CA PRO A 24 11.41 3.37 -7.17
C PRO A 24 11.88 4.46 -6.19
N GLN A 25 10.95 5.25 -5.64
CA GLN A 25 11.27 6.45 -4.86
C GLN A 25 10.83 6.35 -3.39
N ARG A 26 10.02 5.34 -3.05
CA ARG A 26 9.40 5.21 -1.73
C ARG A 26 9.01 3.76 -1.46
N SER A 27 9.12 3.31 -0.22
CA SER A 27 8.59 1.99 0.14
C SER A 27 7.06 2.00 0.10
N GLY A 28 6.46 0.97 -0.51
CA GLY A 28 5.01 0.75 -0.39
C GLY A 28 4.58 0.57 1.06
N LEU A 29 5.42 -0.05 1.90
CA LEU A 29 5.15 -0.25 3.32
C LEU A 29 5.02 1.08 4.08
N SER A 30 5.82 2.10 3.73
CA SER A 30 5.68 3.41 4.38
C SER A 30 4.41 4.12 3.94
N ILE A 31 3.97 3.91 2.69
CA ILE A 31 2.67 4.42 2.23
C ILE A 31 1.53 3.76 3.02
N ILE A 32 1.56 2.42 3.19
CA ILE A 32 0.54 1.70 3.98
C ILE A 32 0.46 2.29 5.38
N LYS A 33 1.61 2.34 6.08
CA LYS A 33 1.68 2.86 7.46
C LYS A 33 1.14 4.29 7.57
N GLU A 34 1.56 5.18 6.69
CA GLU A 34 1.16 6.59 6.76
C GLU A 34 -0.31 6.79 6.32
N SER A 35 -0.81 6.02 5.36
CA SER A 35 -2.23 6.04 4.96
C SER A 35 -3.13 5.59 6.10
N THR A 36 -2.83 4.45 6.74
CA THR A 36 -3.59 3.95 7.90
C THR A 36 -3.57 4.94 9.08
N ALA A 37 -2.43 5.60 9.32
CA ALA A 37 -2.32 6.61 10.38
C ALA A 37 -3.11 7.90 10.06
N SER A 38 -3.19 8.29 8.77
CA SER A 38 -3.86 9.53 8.35
C SER A 38 -5.37 9.36 8.20
N ASN A 39 -5.82 8.17 7.80
CA ASN A 39 -7.22 7.82 7.65
C ASN A 39 -7.41 6.34 8.02
N PRO A 40 -7.80 6.01 9.27
CA PRO A 40 -7.99 4.63 9.71
C PRO A 40 -9.07 3.85 8.95
N ASP A 41 -9.99 4.54 8.27
CA ASP A 41 -11.09 3.90 7.54
C ASP A 41 -10.71 3.50 6.10
N VAL A 42 -9.60 4.03 5.57
CA VAL A 42 -9.14 3.72 4.21
C VAL A 42 -8.86 2.23 4.05
N LYS A 43 -9.34 1.63 2.97
CA LYS A 43 -9.00 0.25 2.62
C LYS A 43 -7.72 0.20 1.80
N ILE A 44 -6.82 -0.71 2.11
CA ILE A 44 -5.53 -0.81 1.45
C ILE A 44 -5.34 -2.21 0.88
N ILE A 45 -4.99 -2.25 -0.41
CA ILE A 45 -4.60 -3.47 -1.12
C ILE A 45 -3.12 -3.34 -1.49
N ALA A 46 -2.29 -4.22 -0.94
CA ALA A 46 -0.86 -4.24 -1.24
C ALA A 46 -0.57 -5.32 -2.29
N ILE A 47 0.08 -4.92 -3.38
CA ILE A 47 0.56 -5.84 -4.41
C ILE A 47 2.07 -6.05 -4.19
N THR A 48 2.54 -7.29 -4.26
CA THR A 48 3.97 -7.62 -4.13
C THR A 48 4.38 -8.73 -5.09
N VAL A 49 5.67 -8.86 -5.34
CA VAL A 49 6.26 -10.08 -5.91
C VAL A 49 6.59 -11.06 -4.77
N LEU A 50 6.64 -12.37 -5.07
CA LEU A 50 7.05 -13.37 -4.08
C LEU A 50 8.43 -13.03 -3.53
N ALA A 51 8.46 -12.62 -2.28
CA ALA A 51 9.66 -12.43 -1.49
C ALA A 51 9.33 -12.88 -0.07
N TYR A 52 10.27 -13.54 0.59
CA TYR A 52 10.13 -13.95 1.99
C TYR A 52 9.56 -12.78 2.82
N ASN A 53 8.55 -13.02 3.65
CA ASN A 53 7.87 -12.07 4.56
C ASN A 53 7.16 -10.83 3.95
N ALA A 54 6.99 -10.77 2.64
CA ALA A 54 6.42 -9.57 1.99
C ALA A 54 4.99 -9.25 2.41
N PHE A 55 4.20 -10.29 2.65
CA PHE A 55 2.78 -10.21 2.95
C PHE A 55 2.54 -9.83 4.41
N ASP A 56 3.16 -10.57 5.32
CA ASP A 56 3.06 -10.36 6.78
C ASP A 56 3.34 -8.89 7.15
N ALA A 57 4.43 -8.32 6.63
CA ALA A 57 4.79 -6.93 6.92
C ALA A 57 3.78 -5.91 6.38
N ALA A 58 3.09 -6.20 5.26
CA ALA A 58 2.07 -5.30 4.72
C ALA A 58 0.79 -5.35 5.56
N GLU A 59 0.38 -6.55 5.98
CA GLU A 59 -0.80 -6.79 6.80
C GLU A 59 -0.63 -6.23 8.21
N GLU A 60 0.54 -6.43 8.83
CA GLU A 60 0.90 -5.83 10.13
C GLU A 60 0.84 -4.28 10.13
N LEU A 61 1.08 -3.67 8.97
CA LEU A 61 1.03 -2.21 8.80
C LEU A 61 -0.37 -1.69 8.44
N GLY A 62 -1.36 -2.56 8.28
CA GLY A 62 -2.76 -2.21 8.05
C GLY A 62 -3.26 -2.45 6.63
N ALA A 63 -2.56 -3.21 5.79
CA ALA A 63 -3.14 -3.68 4.53
C ALA A 63 -4.34 -4.61 4.82
N ASN A 64 -5.45 -4.40 4.12
CA ASN A 64 -6.65 -5.24 4.26
C ASN A 64 -6.61 -6.48 3.37
N ALA A 65 -5.84 -6.42 2.28
CA ALA A 65 -5.60 -7.55 1.41
C ALA A 65 -4.23 -7.43 0.77
N THR A 66 -3.66 -8.57 0.43
CA THR A 66 -2.41 -8.65 -0.30
C THR A 66 -2.54 -9.54 -1.54
N PHE A 67 -1.89 -9.14 -2.63
CA PHE A 67 -1.85 -9.93 -3.87
C PHE A 67 -0.42 -10.13 -4.33
N GLU A 68 -0.12 -11.35 -4.77
CA GLU A 68 1.10 -11.65 -5.49
C GLU A 68 0.97 -11.27 -6.98
N LYS A 69 2.07 -10.82 -7.60
CA LYS A 69 2.18 -10.74 -9.05
C LYS A 69 2.78 -12.04 -9.60
N PRO A 70 2.20 -12.63 -10.68
CA PRO A 70 0.98 -12.18 -11.36
C PRO A 70 -0.28 -12.49 -10.53
N ILE A 71 -1.28 -11.60 -10.60
CA ILE A 71 -2.53 -11.80 -9.86
C ILE A 71 -3.31 -12.91 -10.54
N GLN A 72 -3.64 -13.97 -9.80
CA GLN A 72 -4.45 -15.10 -10.25
C GLN A 72 -5.82 -15.00 -9.60
N ILE A 73 -6.74 -14.29 -10.26
CA ILE A 73 -8.16 -14.15 -9.87
C ILE A 73 -9.06 -14.33 -11.07
#